data_AF-A0A0S2W4D9-F1
#
_entry.id   AF-A0A0S2W4D9-F1
#
_cell.length_a   1.000
_cell.length_b   1.000
_cell.length_c   1.000
_cell.angle_alpha   90.00
_cell.angle_beta   90.00
_cell.angle_gamma   90.00
#
_symmetry.space_group_name_H-M   'P 1'
#
loop_
_entity.id
_entity.type
_entity.pdbx_description
1 polymer ?
#
loop_
_entity_poly.entity_id
_entity_poly.type
_entity_poly.pdbx_seq_one_letter_code
_entity_poly.pdbx_strand_id
1 'polypeptide(L)'
;MRTGLTKQEKTTEIYFDEKDPTIFIRTHNTDLKNRLTAYSRKHPAVCKLTDVDLDTGYKEFEIEKGRFSFRLTAPYREERRRAASEAAKNE
;
A
#
# COMPACT_ATOMS: atom_id res chain seq x y z
N MET A 1 13.97 -27.59 3.36
CA MET A 1 13.48 -26.32 3.90
C MET A 1 12.82 -25.55 2.78
N ARG A 2 11.52 -25.21 2.87
CA ARG A 2 10.94 -24.20 1.98
C ARG A 2 11.45 -22.85 2.47
N THR A 3 12.45 -22.30 1.80
CA THR A 3 12.84 -20.91 1.99
C THR A 3 11.64 -20.06 1.63
N GLY A 4 11.01 -19.43 2.62
CA GLY A 4 9.96 -18.46 2.38
C GLY A 4 10.48 -17.27 1.58
N LEU A 5 9.59 -16.52 0.95
CA LEU A 5 9.97 -15.34 0.17
C LEU A 5 10.84 -14.37 0.97
N THR A 6 11.92 -13.95 0.34
CA THR A 6 12.79 -12.87 0.80
C THR A 6 11.99 -11.57 0.90
N LYS A 7 12.48 -10.60 1.68
CA LYS A 7 11.84 -9.28 1.78
C LYS A 7 11.76 -8.57 0.42
N GLN A 8 12.70 -8.83 -0.48
CA GLN A 8 12.72 -8.21 -1.80
C GLN A 8 11.63 -8.77 -2.71
N GLU A 9 11.32 -10.06 -2.59
CA GLU A 9 10.24 -10.69 -3.37
C GLU A 9 8.85 -10.36 -2.84
N LYS A 10 8.74 -9.82 -1.61
CA LYS A 10 7.48 -9.31 -1.03
C LYS A 10 7.13 -7.92 -1.59
N THR A 11 6.86 -7.88 -2.89
CA THR A 11 6.55 -6.64 -3.62
C THR A 11 5.13 -6.15 -3.36
N THR A 12 4.88 -4.90 -3.73
CA THR A 12 3.52 -4.36 -3.88
C THR A 12 3.37 -3.91 -5.32
N GLU A 13 2.39 -4.48 -5.99
CA GLU A 13 2.08 -4.24 -7.39
C GLU A 13 0.74 -3.50 -7.45
N ILE A 14 0.71 -2.41 -8.19
CA ILE A 14 -0.48 -1.58 -8.37
C ILE A 14 -0.62 -1.34 -9.86
N TYR A 15 -1.69 -1.86 -10.45
CA TYR A 15 -1.98 -1.76 -11.88
C TYR A 15 -3.26 -0.98 -12.10
N PHE A 16 -3.23 -0.08 -13.07
CA PHE A 16 -4.40 0.60 -13.61
C PHE A 16 -4.20 0.72 -15.11
N ASP A 17 -5.22 0.37 -15.88
CA ASP A 17 -5.23 0.60 -17.33
C ASP A 17 -5.95 1.93 -17.63
N GLU A 18 -6.12 2.32 -18.90
CA GLU A 18 -6.94 3.49 -19.25
C GLU A 18 -8.42 3.16 -19.45
N LYS A 19 -8.76 1.88 -19.65
CA LYS A 19 -10.07 1.42 -20.11
C LYS A 19 -11.04 1.18 -18.95
N ASP A 20 -10.61 0.43 -17.95
CA ASP A 20 -11.36 0.00 -16.79
C ASP A 20 -11.29 1.05 -15.68
N PRO A 21 -12.38 1.44 -15.03
CA PRO A 21 -12.35 2.35 -13.89
C PRO A 21 -11.69 1.77 -12.62
N THR A 22 -11.12 0.56 -12.65
CA THR A 22 -10.59 -0.17 -11.50
C THR A 22 -9.06 -0.15 -11.43
N ILE A 23 -8.54 -0.22 -10.21
CA ILE A 23 -7.14 -0.41 -9.87
C ILE A 23 -7.01 -1.77 -9.21
N PHE A 24 -6.06 -2.57 -9.70
CA PHE A 24 -5.68 -3.85 -9.12
C PHE A 24 -4.48 -3.65 -8.20
N ILE A 25 -4.60 -4.12 -6.96
CA ILE A 25 -3.54 -4.01 -5.95
C ILE A 25 -3.22 -5.40 -5.43
N ARG A 26 -1.99 -5.87 -5.65
CA ARG A 26 -1.44 -7.04 -4.97
C ARG A 26 -0.36 -6.59 -3.99
N THR A 27 -0.46 -6.98 -2.73
CA THR A 27 0.51 -6.52 -1.73
C THR A 27 0.80 -7.52 -0.63
N HIS A 28 2.09 -7.65 -0.29
CA HIS A 28 2.55 -8.32 0.93
C HIS A 28 2.67 -7.36 2.13
N ASN A 29 2.55 -6.05 1.94
CA ASN A 29 2.70 -5.05 3.00
C ASN A 29 1.56 -5.16 4.02
N THR A 30 1.90 -5.43 5.29
CA THR A 30 0.91 -5.69 6.34
C THR A 30 0.01 -4.49 6.65
N ASP A 31 0.57 -3.28 6.71
CA ASP A 31 -0.23 -2.06 6.96
C ASP A 31 -1.23 -1.83 5.83
N LEU A 32 -0.75 -1.87 4.59
CA LEU A 32 -1.60 -1.67 3.41
C LEU A 32 -2.68 -2.74 3.31
N LYS A 33 -2.35 -4.03 3.51
CA LYS A 33 -3.33 -5.13 3.54
C LYS A 33 -4.45 -4.89 4.56
N ASN A 34 -4.09 -4.47 5.77
CA ASN A 34 -5.06 -4.27 6.84
C ASN A 34 -5.98 -3.09 6.54
N ARG A 35 -5.42 -1.99 6.03
CA ARG A 35 -6.19 -0.80 5.62
C ARG A 35 -7.13 -1.11 4.46
N LEU A 36 -6.66 -1.81 3.43
CA LEU A 36 -7.50 -2.21 2.29
C LEU A 36 -8.58 -3.21 2.71
N THR A 37 -8.26 -4.19 3.58
CA THR A 37 -9.26 -5.13 4.13
C THR A 37 -10.33 -4.41 4.93
N ALA A 38 -9.96 -3.42 5.75
CA ALA A 38 -10.93 -2.63 6.50
C ALA A 38 -11.78 -1.75 5.57
N TYR A 39 -11.16 -1.17 4.54
CA TYR A 39 -11.83 -0.34 3.56
C TYR A 39 -12.84 -1.15 2.71
N SER A 40 -12.46 -2.33 2.22
CA SER A 40 -13.34 -3.20 1.44
C SER A 40 -14.56 -3.67 2.24
N ARG A 41 -14.39 -3.97 3.53
CA ARG A 41 -15.51 -4.31 4.43
C ARG A 41 -16.49 -3.15 4.63
N LYS A 42 -16.00 -1.91 4.69
CA LYS A 42 -16.83 -0.71 4.87
C LYS A 42 -17.48 -0.27 3.55
N HIS A 43 -16.82 -0.47 2.43
CA HIS A 43 -17.24 0.02 1.12
C HIS A 43 -17.15 -1.08 0.03
N PRO A 44 -17.92 -2.17 0.16
CA PRO A 44 -17.82 -3.32 -0.74
C PRO A 44 -18.22 -3.04 -2.20
N ALA A 45 -18.97 -1.96 -2.44
CA ALA A 45 -19.34 -1.54 -3.78
C ALA A 45 -18.14 -1.02 -4.60
N VAL A 46 -17.17 -0.37 -3.93
CA VAL A 46 -16.05 0.34 -4.59
C VAL A 46 -14.69 -0.27 -4.31
N CYS A 47 -14.60 -1.22 -3.36
CA CYS A 47 -13.38 -1.95 -3.08
C CYS A 47 -13.69 -3.39 -2.67
N LYS A 48 -13.06 -4.35 -3.34
CA LYS A 48 -13.27 -5.78 -3.15
C LYS A 48 -11.95 -6.46 -2.86
N LEU A 49 -11.96 -7.42 -1.94
CA LEU A 49 -10.87 -8.37 -1.75
C LEU A 49 -11.10 -9.51 -2.76
N THR A 50 -10.20 -9.68 -3.71
CA THR A 50 -10.36 -10.64 -4.82
C THR A 50 -9.61 -11.93 -4.57
N ASP A 51 -8.46 -11.86 -3.92
CA ASP A 51 -7.66 -13.04 -3.58
C ASP A 51 -6.91 -12.88 -2.25
N VAL A 52 -6.65 -14.02 -1.60
CA VAL A 52 -5.87 -14.14 -0.38
C VAL A 52 -4.98 -15.36 -0.50
N ASP A 53 -3.68 -15.14 -0.64
CA ASP A 53 -2.74 -16.23 -0.63
C ASP A 53 -2.37 -16.61 0.81
N LEU A 54 -2.72 -17.83 1.19
CA LEU A 54 -2.43 -18.41 2.50
C LEU A 54 -0.99 -18.93 2.61
N ASP A 55 -0.32 -19.19 1.48
CA ASP A 55 1.04 -19.74 1.46
C ASP A 55 2.09 -18.64 1.59
N THR A 56 2.01 -17.59 0.75
CA THR A 56 2.99 -16.50 0.74
C THR A 56 2.53 -15.24 1.47
N GLY A 57 1.23 -15.12 1.74
CA GLY A 57 0.64 -14.07 2.56
C GLY A 57 0.39 -12.75 1.83
N TYR A 58 0.25 -12.72 0.49
CA TYR A 58 -0.29 -11.53 -0.18
C TYR A 58 -1.81 -11.47 -0.10
N LYS A 59 -2.35 -10.29 -0.40
CA LYS A 59 -3.77 -10.10 -0.68
C LYS A 59 -3.92 -9.28 -1.95
N GLU A 60 -4.98 -9.57 -2.69
CA GLU A 60 -5.37 -8.84 -3.89
C GLU A 60 -6.67 -8.08 -3.68
N PHE A 61 -6.70 -6.87 -4.23
CA PHE A 61 -7.86 -6.00 -4.15
C PHE A 61 -8.13 -5.35 -5.50
N GLU A 62 -9.41 -5.18 -5.77
CA GLU A 62 -9.92 -4.27 -6.79
C GLU A 62 -10.46 -3.02 -6.09
N ILE A 63 -10.10 -1.83 -6.56
CA ILE A 63 -10.61 -0.57 -6.04
C ILE A 63 -10.90 0.41 -7.17
N GLU A 64 -12.01 1.15 -7.10
CA GLU A 64 -12.30 2.21 -8.07
C GLU A 64 -11.20 3.28 -8.09
N LYS A 65 -10.78 3.71 -9.29
CA LYS A 65 -9.69 4.69 -9.52
C LYS A 65 -9.83 5.96 -8.69
N GLY A 66 -11.04 6.47 -8.50
CA GLY A 66 -11.30 7.68 -7.72
C GLY A 66 -11.13 7.52 -6.19
N ARG A 67 -10.87 6.30 -5.69
CA ARG A 67 -10.80 5.99 -4.26
C ARG A 67 -9.39 5.69 -3.76
N PHE A 68 -8.43 5.57 -4.68
CA PHE A 68 -7.03 5.35 -4.36
C PHE A 68 -6.18 6.50 -4.89
N SER A 69 -5.39 7.12 -4.02
CA SER A 69 -4.58 8.29 -4.37
C SER A 69 -3.16 8.16 -3.85
N PHE A 70 -2.19 8.54 -4.68
CA PHE A 70 -0.82 8.75 -4.23
C PHE A 70 -0.66 10.19 -3.71
N ARG A 71 -0.07 10.33 -2.52
CA ARG A 71 0.34 11.63 -2.02
C ARG A 71 1.80 11.86 -2.40
N LEU A 72 2.04 12.78 -3.34
CA LEU A 72 3.38 13.26 -3.64
C LEU A 72 3.77 14.33 -2.61
N THR A 73 4.75 14.02 -1.78
CA THR A 73 5.28 14.97 -0.79
C THR A 73 6.61 15.52 -1.27
N ALA A 74 6.72 16.85 -1.38
CA ALA A 74 7.99 17.50 -1.67
C ALA A 74 9.03 17.10 -0.60
N PRO A 75 10.28 16.81 -0.98
CA PRO A 75 11.33 16.58 -0.01
C PRO A 75 11.48 17.80 0.88
N TYR A 76 11.68 17.58 2.18
CA TYR A 76 11.97 18.68 3.11
C TYR A 76 13.18 19.49 2.63
N ARG A 77 13.05 20.82 2.65
CA ARG A 77 14.19 21.75 2.49
C ARG A 77 15.24 21.46 3.56
N GLU A 78 16.52 21.62 3.24
CA GLU A 78 17.63 21.30 4.15
C GLU A 78 17.50 21.97 5.52
N GLU A 79 17.06 23.22 5.56
CA GLU A 79 16.82 23.98 6.80
C GLU A 79 15.78 23.29 7.71
N ARG A 80 14.70 22.76 7.12
CA ARG A 80 13.67 22.05 7.87
C ARG A 80 14.14 20.66 8.30
N ARG A 81 14.99 20.00 7.51
CA ARG A 81 15.66 18.75 7.93
C ARG A 81 16.57 18.99 9.13
N ARG A 82 17.34 20.08 9.13
CA ARG A 82 18.19 20.47 10.28
C ARG A 82 17.35 20.79 11.51
N ALA A 83 16.31 21.61 11.38
CA ALA A 83 15.43 21.96 12.50
C ALA A 83 14.74 20.73 13.11
N ALA A 84 14.25 19.79 12.29
CA ALA A 84 13.67 18.54 12.78
C ALA A 84 14.70 17.63 13.47
N SER A 85 15.93 17.57 12.93
CA SER A 85 17.03 16.80 13.53
C SER A 85 17.48 17.39 14.87
N GLU A 86 17.62 18.71 14.96
CA GLU A 86 17.99 19.41 16.21
C GLU A 86 16.87 19.30 17.27
N ALA A 87 15.60 19.38 16.86
CA ALA A 87 14.47 19.16 17.77
C ALA A 87 14.47 17.75 18.37
N ALA A 88 14.75 16.72 17.55
CA ALA A 88 14.81 15.32 18.00
C ALA A 88 16.02 14.98 18.88
N LYS A 89 17.06 15.83 18.93
CA LYS A 89 18.20 15.67 19.87
C LYS A 89 17.92 16.29 21.24
N ASN A 90 16.94 17.19 21.30
CA ASN A 90 16.56 17.92 22.51
C ASN A 90 15.33 17.29 23.21
N GLU A 91 14.89 16.12 22.74
CA GLU A 91 13.83 15.27 23.29
C GLU A 91 14.45 14.00 23.89
#